data_AF-A0A962HPC2-F1
#
_entry.id   AF-A0A962HPC2-F1
#
_cell.length_a   1.000
_cell.length_b   1.000
_cell.length_c   1.000
_cell.angle_alpha   90.00
_cell.angle_beta   90.00
_cell.angle_gamma   90.00
#
_symmetry.space_group_name_H-M   'P 1'
#
loop_
_entity.id
_entity.type
_entity.pdbx_description
1 polymer ?
#
loop_
_entity_poly.entity_id
_entity_poly.type
_entity_poly.pdbx_seq_one_letter_code
_entity_poly.pdbx_strand_id
1 'polypeptide(L)'
;MKSLPQPLGPRQTVELKGGRLRVLPHALLAAVSLEPPLTPDADLALRIDLLADAAAGPDATGIGAVSPTHPLQLELAAAPAAGQGEELLAYTREQGILLPLGYGRFDPDSRWAHVDIPVLPESEALAREGSGSGRSLRIFLRELVYDRLRLEQEPARLALPRFASPQALEVSEYEVDVAQIREQVAAATQILLFIHGVIGNTRTMAGTVNRLVDGQALGAGFLVLTFDYENLNTPIRDIAATLRSKLTAVGLGRQHDKALTLIAHSMGGLVARWLIEKEAAAPPVSRLIMLGVPNGGSPLQHIRQWTQGLLTLTLNGIALVKLAGLGLPVLAGILARDYDTLDELAPDSATLQALYTAPDPQVPYVMIAGDTRTLGIVLDDRDSPLNRLLSVLKQQGRQAVADLFTRNLFGDEPNDIAVAHSSMRHLAPGRQPAMTFYVTDCDHLSYFEHLPAIERLARLLREQGSP
;
A
#
# COMPACT_ATOMS: atom_id res chain seq x y z
N MET A 1 -48.79 -4.96 -28.13
CA MET A 1 -47.91 -6.03 -27.62
C MET A 1 -46.47 -5.57 -27.82
N LYS A 2 -45.73 -5.26 -26.75
CA LYS A 2 -44.30 -4.94 -26.83
C LYS A 2 -43.55 -6.23 -27.20
N SER A 3 -42.83 -6.22 -28.32
CA SER A 3 -41.97 -7.32 -28.73
C SER A 3 -40.86 -7.52 -27.70
N LEU A 4 -40.66 -8.76 -27.27
CA LEU A 4 -39.53 -9.18 -26.43
C LEU A 4 -38.19 -8.90 -27.15
N PRO A 5 -37.12 -8.57 -26.41
CA PRO A 5 -35.79 -8.37 -26.99
C PRO A 5 -35.25 -9.68 -27.61
N GLN A 6 -34.67 -9.57 -28.81
CA GLN A 6 -34.09 -10.70 -29.54
C GLN A 6 -32.71 -11.13 -28.99
N PRO A 7 -32.28 -12.39 -29.21
CA PRO A 7 -30.95 -12.86 -28.81
C PRO A 7 -29.84 -12.44 -29.79
N LEU A 8 -28.60 -12.41 -29.28
CA LEU A 8 -27.35 -12.00 -29.93
C LEU A 8 -26.87 -12.99 -31.02
N GLY A 9 -26.32 -12.47 -32.13
CA GLY A 9 -25.70 -13.23 -33.24
C GLY A 9 -24.17 -13.01 -33.38
N PRO A 10 -23.44 -13.74 -34.27
CA PRO A 10 -21.98 -13.90 -34.18
C PRO A 10 -21.13 -13.02 -35.15
N ARG A 11 -20.05 -12.43 -34.59
CA ARG A 11 -18.76 -11.95 -35.16
C ARG A 11 -18.70 -10.71 -36.08
N GLN A 12 -17.87 -9.72 -35.69
CA GLN A 12 -17.10 -8.77 -36.56
C GLN A 12 -15.78 -8.34 -35.86
N THR A 13 -14.95 -7.48 -36.50
CA THR A 13 -13.57 -7.04 -36.14
C THR A 13 -13.46 -5.51 -35.79
N VAL A 14 -12.85 -5.11 -34.65
CA VAL A 14 -12.60 -3.69 -34.25
C VAL A 14 -11.10 -3.41 -34.38
N GLU A 15 -10.78 -2.26 -34.96
CA GLU A 15 -9.42 -1.79 -35.17
C GLU A 15 -8.95 -0.94 -33.97
N LEU A 16 -7.75 -1.24 -33.46
CA LEU A 16 -7.06 -0.42 -32.47
C LEU A 16 -6.60 0.89 -33.13
N LYS A 17 -7.07 2.06 -32.65
CA LYS A 17 -6.53 3.37 -33.02
C LYS A 17 -5.91 4.05 -31.81
N GLY A 18 -4.59 4.21 -31.81
CA GLY A 18 -3.86 4.98 -30.80
C GLY A 18 -3.94 4.44 -29.37
N GLY A 19 -3.98 3.12 -29.18
CA GLY A 19 -3.90 2.49 -27.85
C GLY A 19 -5.16 2.54 -26.97
N ARG A 20 -6.28 3.10 -27.47
CA ARG A 20 -7.55 3.19 -26.72
C ARG A 20 -8.60 2.22 -27.25
N LEU A 21 -9.24 1.48 -26.36
CA LEU A 21 -10.41 0.65 -26.63
C LEU A 21 -11.65 1.21 -25.92
N ARG A 22 -12.65 1.62 -26.70
CA ARG A 22 -13.95 2.09 -26.18
C ARG A 22 -14.99 0.98 -26.20
N VAL A 23 -15.51 0.59 -25.04
CA VAL A 23 -16.57 -0.42 -24.89
C VAL A 23 -17.88 0.26 -24.47
N LEU A 24 -18.79 0.47 -25.43
CA LEU A 24 -20.08 1.14 -25.21
C LEU A 24 -21.18 0.13 -24.79
N PRO A 25 -22.18 0.53 -23.99
CA PRO A 25 -23.22 -0.36 -23.47
C PRO A 25 -24.19 -0.87 -24.55
N HIS A 26 -24.20 -0.24 -25.74
CA HIS A 26 -25.00 -0.63 -26.89
C HIS A 26 -24.21 -0.71 -28.21
N ALA A 27 -22.88 -0.57 -28.20
CA ALA A 27 -22.07 -0.87 -29.38
C ALA A 27 -21.47 -2.26 -29.23
N LEU A 28 -22.26 -3.27 -29.59
CA LEU A 28 -21.73 -4.57 -29.90
C LEU A 28 -21.39 -4.58 -31.38
N LEU A 29 -20.09 -4.59 -31.68
CA LEU A 29 -19.43 -5.39 -32.72
C LEU A 29 -17.99 -4.89 -32.80
N ALA A 30 -17.09 -5.48 -31.98
CA ALA A 30 -16.04 -6.39 -32.48
C ALA A 30 -14.75 -6.55 -31.63
N ALA A 31 -14.11 -7.73 -31.76
CA ALA A 31 -12.86 -8.21 -31.13
C ALA A 31 -12.70 -8.06 -29.60
N VAL A 32 -13.73 -7.60 -28.89
CA VAL A 32 -13.90 -7.82 -27.45
C VAL A 32 -15.27 -8.46 -27.21
N SER A 33 -15.31 -9.69 -26.70
CA SER A 33 -16.56 -10.38 -26.34
C SER A 33 -16.73 -10.45 -24.84
N LEU A 34 -17.91 -10.05 -24.35
CA LEU A 34 -18.32 -10.28 -22.97
C LEU A 34 -18.55 -11.79 -22.77
N GLU A 35 -17.87 -12.38 -21.79
CA GLU A 35 -18.07 -13.76 -21.39
C GLU A 35 -18.83 -13.81 -20.04
N PRO A 36 -19.63 -14.86 -19.78
CA PRO A 36 -20.14 -15.09 -18.43
C PRO A 36 -18.96 -15.27 -17.46
N PRO A 37 -19.03 -14.73 -16.23
CA PRO A 37 -17.93 -14.84 -15.28
C PRO A 37 -17.66 -16.31 -14.96
N LEU A 38 -16.46 -16.78 -15.32
CA LEU A 38 -15.99 -18.15 -15.07
C LEU A 38 -15.54 -18.34 -13.61
N THR A 39 -15.51 -17.28 -12.82
CA THR A 39 -15.12 -17.26 -11.41
C THR A 39 -16.20 -16.59 -10.58
N PRO A 40 -16.50 -17.10 -9.36
CA PRO A 40 -17.55 -16.52 -8.50
C PRO A 40 -17.34 -15.05 -8.14
N ASP A 41 -16.08 -14.58 -8.17
CA ASP A 41 -15.67 -13.25 -7.70
C ASP A 41 -15.43 -12.22 -8.82
N ALA A 42 -15.80 -12.53 -10.07
CA ALA A 42 -15.68 -11.58 -11.19
C ALA A 42 -17.04 -10.92 -11.49
N ASP A 43 -17.05 -9.60 -11.56
CA ASP A 43 -18.24 -8.82 -11.93
C ASP A 43 -18.41 -8.77 -13.46
N LEU A 44 -17.30 -8.82 -14.20
CA LEU A 44 -17.29 -8.80 -15.66
C LEU A 44 -16.13 -9.61 -16.24
N ALA A 45 -16.36 -10.29 -17.37
CA ALA A 45 -15.30 -10.93 -18.16
C ALA A 45 -15.31 -10.42 -19.60
N LEU A 46 -14.13 -10.03 -20.10
CA LEU A 46 -13.86 -9.51 -21.43
C LEU A 46 -12.85 -10.42 -22.11
N ARG A 47 -13.16 -10.95 -23.29
CA ARG A 47 -12.19 -11.61 -24.15
C ARG A 47 -11.82 -10.66 -25.28
N ILE A 48 -10.56 -10.27 -25.37
CA ILE A 48 -9.98 -9.42 -26.40
C ILE A 48 -9.29 -10.31 -27.45
N ASP A 49 -9.84 -10.43 -28.64
CA ASP A 49 -9.22 -11.10 -29.79
C ASP A 49 -8.27 -10.14 -30.51
N LEU A 50 -6.97 -10.26 -30.25
CA LEU A 50 -5.91 -9.46 -30.86
C LEU A 50 -5.60 -10.00 -32.26
N LEU A 51 -5.77 -9.18 -33.29
CA LEU A 51 -5.41 -9.52 -34.67
C LEU A 51 -3.88 -9.41 -34.85
N ALA A 52 -3.29 -10.31 -35.65
CA ALA A 52 -1.89 -10.22 -36.02
C ALA A 52 -1.60 -8.95 -36.82
N ASP A 53 -0.38 -8.38 -36.64
CA ASP A 53 0.16 -7.11 -37.18
C ASP A 53 0.09 -6.90 -38.72
N ALA A 54 -0.60 -7.75 -39.48
CA ALA A 54 -0.56 -7.75 -40.94
C ALA A 54 -1.61 -6.84 -41.64
N ALA A 55 -2.51 -6.17 -40.90
CA ALA A 55 -3.63 -5.43 -41.51
C ALA A 55 -3.77 -3.97 -41.09
N ALA A 56 -2.91 -3.45 -40.22
CA ALA A 56 -3.11 -2.14 -39.64
C ALA A 56 -2.11 -1.13 -40.23
N GLY A 57 -2.62 0.01 -40.70
CA GLY A 57 -1.83 1.04 -41.39
C GLY A 57 -0.70 1.63 -40.52
N PRO A 58 0.10 2.58 -41.06
CA PRO A 58 1.33 3.08 -40.43
C PRO A 58 1.17 3.72 -39.03
N ASP A 59 -0.07 3.93 -38.57
CA ASP A 59 -0.40 4.50 -37.25
C ASP A 59 -0.87 3.44 -36.22
N ALA A 60 -0.83 2.15 -36.55
CA ALA A 60 -1.30 1.08 -35.68
C ALA A 60 -0.21 0.59 -34.73
N THR A 61 -0.38 0.90 -33.44
CA THR A 61 0.47 0.37 -32.37
C THR A 61 0.11 -1.09 -32.10
N GLY A 62 0.91 -2.04 -32.61
CA GLY A 62 0.76 -3.47 -32.34
C GLY A 62 0.97 -3.85 -30.86
N ILE A 63 0.73 -5.12 -30.51
CA ILE A 63 0.78 -5.68 -29.13
C ILE A 63 2.12 -5.36 -28.43
N GLY A 64 3.22 -5.28 -29.17
CA GLY A 64 4.55 -4.95 -28.66
C GLY A 64 4.73 -3.50 -28.19
N ALA A 65 3.73 -2.64 -28.37
CA ALA A 65 3.77 -1.24 -27.93
C ALA A 65 3.21 -1.02 -26.52
N VAL A 66 2.53 -2.00 -25.91
CA VAL A 66 1.99 -1.85 -24.55
C VAL A 66 3.12 -1.88 -23.54
N SER A 67 3.23 -0.82 -22.75
CA SER A 67 4.24 -0.67 -21.70
C SER A 67 3.69 0.19 -20.55
N PRO A 68 4.39 0.28 -19.40
CA PRO A 68 3.99 1.19 -18.34
C PRO A 68 3.85 2.65 -18.78
N THR A 69 4.61 3.08 -19.80
CA THR A 69 4.54 4.44 -20.37
C THR A 69 3.49 4.59 -21.47
N HIS A 70 2.98 3.47 -22.00
CA HIS A 70 1.98 3.41 -23.07
C HIS A 70 1.01 2.27 -22.74
N PRO A 71 0.16 2.41 -21.70
CA PRO A 71 -0.73 1.34 -21.27
C PRO A 71 -1.84 1.10 -22.30
N LEU A 72 -2.37 -0.13 -22.33
CA LEU A 72 -3.64 -0.40 -22.99
C LEU A 72 -4.76 0.24 -22.16
N GLN A 73 -5.49 1.19 -22.74
CA GLN A 73 -6.57 1.89 -22.06
C GLN A 73 -7.93 1.33 -22.47
N LEU A 74 -8.73 0.89 -21.49
CA LEU A 74 -10.12 0.48 -21.69
C LEU A 74 -11.05 1.56 -21.13
N GLU A 75 -12.01 2.02 -21.93
CA GLU A 75 -13.11 2.87 -21.46
C GLU A 75 -14.39 2.04 -21.40
N LEU A 76 -14.98 1.91 -20.21
CA LEU A 76 -16.19 1.13 -19.94
C LEU A 76 -17.31 2.06 -19.50
N ALA A 77 -18.50 1.95 -20.09
CA ALA A 77 -19.62 2.76 -19.62
C ALA A 77 -20.12 2.25 -18.26
N ALA A 78 -20.19 3.13 -17.28
CA ALA A 78 -20.62 2.81 -15.92
C ALA A 78 -22.13 3.05 -15.74
N ALA A 79 -22.76 2.27 -14.86
CA ALA A 79 -24.13 2.54 -14.44
C ALA A 79 -24.18 3.84 -13.61
N PRO A 80 -25.32 4.57 -13.57
CA PRO A 80 -25.45 5.82 -12.80
C PRO A 80 -25.30 5.68 -11.28
N ALA A 81 -25.15 4.45 -10.78
CA ALA A 81 -25.05 4.12 -9.36
C ALA A 81 -23.61 3.91 -8.88
N ALA A 82 -22.61 4.00 -9.76
CA ALA A 82 -21.21 3.92 -9.37
C ALA A 82 -20.84 5.11 -8.49
N GLY A 83 -20.62 4.86 -7.19
CA GLY A 83 -20.34 5.85 -6.18
C GLY A 83 -18.92 6.42 -6.27
N GLN A 84 -18.70 7.57 -5.64
CA GLN A 84 -17.34 8.09 -5.42
C GLN A 84 -16.55 7.08 -4.57
N GLY A 85 -15.38 6.64 -5.06
CA GLY A 85 -14.52 5.68 -4.35
C GLY A 85 -14.61 4.23 -4.83
N GLU A 86 -15.24 3.97 -5.97
CA GLU A 86 -15.14 2.68 -6.65
C GLU A 86 -13.90 2.64 -7.56
N GLU A 87 -13.14 1.55 -7.50
CA GLU A 87 -12.08 1.24 -8.48
C GLU A 87 -12.32 -0.13 -9.09
N LEU A 88 -11.66 -0.41 -10.22
CA LEU A 88 -11.70 -1.67 -10.93
C LEU A 88 -10.34 -2.34 -10.89
N LEU A 89 -10.30 -3.61 -10.53
CA LEU A 89 -9.14 -4.47 -10.72
C LEU A 89 -9.30 -5.27 -12.00
N ALA A 90 -8.40 -5.09 -12.96
CA ALA A 90 -8.26 -5.94 -14.12
C ALA A 90 -7.27 -7.08 -13.83
N TYR A 91 -7.67 -8.31 -14.11
CA TYR A 91 -6.84 -9.49 -13.93
C TYR A 91 -7.11 -10.53 -15.02
N THR A 92 -6.22 -11.50 -15.19
CA THR A 92 -6.41 -12.64 -16.11
C THR A 92 -6.26 -13.95 -15.37
N ARG A 93 -6.66 -15.05 -16.01
CA ARG A 93 -6.43 -16.41 -15.53
C ARG A 93 -5.54 -17.13 -16.54
N GLU A 94 -4.37 -17.55 -16.09
CA GLU A 94 -3.40 -18.27 -16.91
C GLU A 94 -2.91 -19.52 -16.19
N GLN A 95 -3.01 -20.69 -16.85
CA GLN A 95 -2.62 -21.99 -16.26
C GLN A 95 -3.21 -22.23 -14.85
N GLY A 96 -4.43 -21.75 -14.60
CA GLY A 96 -5.11 -21.87 -13.32
C GLY A 96 -4.81 -20.75 -12.31
N ILE A 97 -3.88 -19.85 -12.61
CA ILE A 97 -3.42 -18.77 -11.75
C ILE A 97 -4.06 -17.45 -12.13
N LEU A 98 -4.52 -16.69 -11.13
CA LEU A 98 -5.03 -15.33 -11.29
C LEU A 98 -3.89 -14.31 -11.25
N LEU A 99 -3.75 -13.52 -12.30
CA LEU A 99 -2.67 -12.53 -12.45
C LEU A 99 -3.26 -11.13 -12.60
N PRO A 100 -2.87 -10.16 -11.76
CA PRO A 100 -3.30 -8.78 -11.95
C PRO A 100 -2.65 -8.19 -13.22
N LEU A 101 -3.47 -7.47 -13.98
CA LEU A 101 -3.11 -6.84 -15.26
C LEU A 101 -3.11 -5.32 -15.19
N GLY A 102 -4.06 -4.74 -14.46
CA GLY A 102 -4.27 -3.29 -14.48
C GLY A 102 -5.35 -2.83 -13.52
N TYR A 103 -5.56 -1.52 -13.51
CA TYR A 103 -6.44 -0.84 -12.56
C TYR A 103 -7.26 0.20 -13.28
N GLY A 104 -8.47 0.41 -12.81
CA GLY A 104 -9.33 1.44 -13.35
C GLY A 104 -10.06 2.24 -12.30
N ARG A 105 -10.54 3.40 -12.72
CA ARG A 105 -11.25 4.36 -11.90
C ARG A 105 -12.52 4.77 -12.59
N PHE A 106 -13.56 5.00 -11.79
CA PHE A 106 -14.78 5.64 -12.28
C PHE A 106 -14.57 7.15 -12.34
N ASP A 107 -14.90 7.73 -13.50
CA ASP A 107 -15.01 9.17 -13.69
C ASP A 107 -16.47 9.58 -13.39
N PRO A 108 -16.71 10.27 -12.26
CA PRO A 108 -18.05 10.67 -11.84
C PRO A 108 -18.65 11.72 -12.79
N ASP A 109 -17.84 12.50 -13.50
CA ASP A 109 -18.30 13.56 -14.39
C ASP A 109 -18.73 13.01 -15.75
N SER A 110 -18.07 11.94 -16.24
CA SER A 110 -18.33 11.39 -17.57
C SER A 110 -19.20 10.12 -17.58
N ARG A 111 -19.44 9.47 -16.43
CA ARG A 111 -20.09 8.14 -16.31
C ARG A 111 -19.33 7.02 -17.03
N TRP A 112 -18.02 7.19 -17.18
CA TRP A 112 -17.13 6.18 -17.73
C TRP A 112 -16.18 5.69 -16.65
N ALA A 113 -15.83 4.41 -16.73
CA ALA A 113 -14.67 3.89 -16.04
C ALA A 113 -13.50 3.79 -17.02
N HIS A 114 -12.33 4.26 -16.59
CA HIS A 114 -11.09 4.15 -17.34
C HIS A 114 -10.21 3.10 -16.68
N VAL A 115 -9.82 2.05 -17.40
CA VAL A 115 -8.94 0.98 -16.92
C VAL A 115 -7.64 1.02 -17.70
N ASP A 116 -6.53 1.22 -17.01
CA ASP A 116 -5.19 1.18 -17.59
C ASP A 116 -4.55 -0.18 -17.33
N ILE A 117 -4.08 -0.81 -18.41
CA ILE A 117 -3.37 -2.08 -18.39
C ILE A 117 -1.94 -1.84 -18.87
N PRO A 118 -1.00 -1.56 -17.95
CA PRO A 118 0.37 -1.21 -18.28
C PRO A 118 1.21 -2.39 -18.79
N VAL A 119 0.78 -3.62 -18.51
CA VAL A 119 1.50 -4.83 -18.89
C VAL A 119 0.52 -5.91 -19.33
N LEU A 120 0.74 -6.47 -20.52
CA LEU A 120 0.02 -7.65 -20.99
C LEU A 120 0.78 -8.93 -20.57
N PRO A 121 0.07 -10.05 -20.36
CA PRO A 121 0.75 -11.33 -20.12
C PRO A 121 1.54 -11.75 -21.36
N GLU A 122 2.66 -12.46 -21.15
CA GLU A 122 3.48 -12.92 -22.27
C GLU A 122 2.71 -13.91 -23.15
N SER A 123 2.67 -13.58 -24.43
CA SER A 123 2.64 -14.44 -25.62
C SER A 123 1.95 -15.83 -25.58
N GLU A 124 2.38 -16.76 -24.74
CA GLU A 124 1.88 -18.15 -24.71
C GLU A 124 0.49 -18.27 -24.05
N ALA A 125 0.10 -17.28 -23.25
CA ALA A 125 -1.23 -17.16 -22.63
C ALA A 125 -2.38 -16.91 -23.62
N LEU A 126 -2.04 -16.45 -24.83
CA LEU A 126 -2.99 -16.13 -25.87
C LEU A 126 -3.37 -17.42 -26.59
N ALA A 127 -4.48 -18.03 -26.17
CA ALA A 127 -4.96 -19.26 -26.77
C ALA A 127 -5.07 -19.11 -28.30
N ARG A 128 -4.38 -19.99 -29.05
CA ARG A 128 -4.66 -20.23 -30.47
C ARG A 128 -5.87 -21.16 -30.53
N GLU A 129 -7.07 -20.60 -30.56
CA GLU A 129 -8.27 -21.39 -30.81
C GLU A 129 -8.79 -21.19 -32.24
N GLY A 130 -8.65 -22.26 -33.03
CA GLY A 130 -9.12 -22.34 -34.42
C GLY A 130 -8.02 -22.11 -35.46
N SER A 131 -8.31 -22.45 -36.71
CA SER A 131 -7.44 -22.33 -37.89
C SER A 131 -7.08 -20.90 -38.31
N GLY A 132 -7.27 -19.91 -37.43
CA GLY A 132 -6.99 -18.49 -37.66
C GLY A 132 -5.72 -18.01 -36.96
N SER A 133 -5.09 -16.97 -37.50
CA SER A 133 -3.84 -16.37 -37.03
C SER A 133 -3.97 -15.39 -35.85
N GLY A 134 -5.13 -15.32 -35.19
CA GLY A 134 -5.41 -14.37 -34.10
C GLY A 134 -5.02 -14.88 -32.71
N ARG A 135 -4.73 -13.96 -31.79
CA ARG A 135 -4.32 -14.21 -30.40
C ARG A 135 -5.38 -13.66 -29.45
N SER A 136 -5.96 -14.43 -28.52
CA SER A 136 -7.03 -13.91 -27.63
C SER A 136 -6.62 -13.79 -26.17
N LEU A 137 -6.82 -12.61 -25.55
CA LEU A 137 -6.58 -12.33 -24.14
C LEU A 137 -7.90 -12.26 -23.37
N ARG A 138 -8.03 -13.00 -22.27
CA ARG A 138 -9.16 -12.83 -21.35
C ARG A 138 -8.79 -11.92 -20.19
N ILE A 139 -9.63 -10.94 -19.91
CA ILE A 139 -9.50 -9.95 -18.84
C ILE A 139 -10.78 -9.99 -18.02
N PHE A 140 -10.63 -10.25 -16.74
CA PHE A 140 -11.70 -10.18 -15.75
C PHE A 140 -11.59 -8.84 -15.02
N LEU A 141 -12.74 -8.25 -14.72
CA LEU A 141 -12.84 -7.02 -13.94
C LEU A 141 -13.59 -7.33 -12.66
N ARG A 142 -13.04 -6.82 -11.55
CA ARG A 142 -13.67 -6.87 -10.23
C ARG A 142 -13.79 -5.46 -9.68
N GLU A 143 -14.97 -5.11 -9.23
CA GLU A 143 -15.26 -3.87 -8.55
C GLU A 143 -14.71 -3.91 -7.12
N LEU A 144 -14.09 -2.81 -6.72
CA LEU A 144 -13.48 -2.61 -5.41
C LEU A 144 -14.08 -1.35 -4.80
N VAL A 145 -14.87 -1.51 -3.73
CA VAL A 145 -15.50 -0.39 -3.01
C VAL A 145 -14.60 0.07 -1.87
N TYR A 146 -14.19 1.35 -1.88
CA TYR A 146 -13.35 1.96 -0.85
C TYR A 146 -14.13 2.87 0.10
N ASP A 147 -14.94 2.30 1.01
CA ASP A 147 -15.53 3.12 2.08
C ASP A 147 -14.56 3.40 3.24
N ARG A 148 -13.54 2.55 3.44
CA ARG A 148 -12.74 2.53 4.69
C ARG A 148 -11.39 3.24 4.60
N LEU A 149 -10.89 3.49 3.40
CA LEU A 149 -9.59 4.07 3.15
C LEU A 149 -9.74 5.22 2.18
N ARG A 150 -10.49 6.25 2.62
CA ARG A 150 -10.34 7.61 2.12
C ARG A 150 -8.87 8.00 2.27
N LEU A 151 -8.04 7.58 1.32
CA LEU A 151 -6.79 8.20 0.92
C LEU A 151 -7.16 9.50 0.20
N GLU A 152 -8.03 10.28 0.84
CA GLU A 152 -8.25 11.67 0.51
C GLU A 152 -6.88 12.32 0.61
N GLN A 153 -6.59 13.25 -0.30
CA GLN A 153 -5.45 14.15 -0.14
C GLN A 153 -5.76 15.08 1.02
N GLU A 154 -5.80 14.52 2.22
CA GLU A 154 -6.04 15.27 3.43
C GLU A 154 -4.82 16.16 3.63
N PRO A 155 -5.03 17.49 3.76
CA PRO A 155 -3.93 18.36 4.15
C PRO A 155 -3.37 17.84 5.47
N ALA A 156 -2.05 17.93 5.64
CA ALA A 156 -1.39 17.43 6.83
C ALA A 156 -2.17 17.78 8.11
N ARG A 157 -2.53 16.79 8.91
CA ARG A 157 -3.48 16.90 10.02
C ARG A 157 -2.82 16.40 11.29
N LEU A 158 -2.68 17.31 12.26
CA LEU A 158 -2.38 16.94 13.65
C LEU A 158 -3.70 16.94 14.40
N ALA A 159 -4.07 15.83 15.04
CA ALA A 159 -5.38 15.67 15.65
C ALA A 159 -5.35 14.88 16.95
N LEU A 160 -6.43 15.04 17.73
CA LEU A 160 -6.79 14.15 18.83
C LEU A 160 -7.75 13.07 18.30
N PRO A 161 -7.42 11.78 18.40
CA PRO A 161 -8.35 10.72 18.01
C PRO A 161 -9.50 10.59 19.02
N ARG A 162 -10.73 10.53 18.52
CA ARG A 162 -11.93 10.19 19.29
C ARG A 162 -12.37 8.77 18.93
N PHE A 163 -12.76 8.02 19.95
CA PHE A 163 -13.20 6.64 19.81
C PHE A 163 -14.68 6.53 20.20
N ALA A 164 -15.43 5.71 19.47
CA ALA A 164 -16.85 5.46 19.75
C ALA A 164 -17.06 4.77 21.11
N SER A 165 -16.06 4.03 21.59
CA SER A 165 -16.03 3.43 22.92
C SER A 165 -14.58 3.22 23.38
N PRO A 166 -14.33 3.00 24.68
CA PRO A 166 -12.98 2.70 25.20
C PRO A 166 -12.35 1.41 24.65
N GLN A 167 -13.15 0.53 24.02
CA GLN A 167 -12.69 -0.72 23.41
C GLN A 167 -12.58 -0.63 21.89
N ALA A 168 -12.99 0.49 21.28
CA ALA A 168 -12.94 0.66 19.84
C ALA A 168 -11.47 0.69 19.37
N LEU A 169 -11.16 -0.11 18.36
CA LEU A 169 -9.81 -0.24 17.80
C LEU A 169 -9.60 0.62 16.55
N GLU A 170 -10.58 1.47 16.24
CA GLU A 170 -10.52 2.42 15.15
C GLU A 170 -11.00 3.78 15.64
N VAL A 171 -10.33 4.84 15.18
CA VAL A 171 -10.75 6.22 15.43
C VAL A 171 -12.07 6.49 14.71
N SER A 172 -13.09 6.92 15.46
CA SER A 172 -14.40 7.29 14.90
C SER A 172 -14.38 8.70 14.33
N GLU A 173 -13.69 9.63 14.99
CA GLU A 173 -13.63 11.04 14.62
C GLU A 173 -12.28 11.64 15.05
N TYR A 174 -11.85 12.70 14.36
CA TYR A 174 -10.65 13.47 14.72
C TYR A 174 -11.04 14.86 15.18
N GLU A 175 -10.57 15.25 16.36
CA GLU A 175 -10.62 16.65 16.80
C GLU A 175 -9.38 17.38 16.27
N VAL A 176 -9.62 18.43 15.48
CA VAL A 176 -8.61 19.19 14.73
C VAL A 176 -8.51 20.65 15.16
N ASP A 177 -9.39 21.11 16.06
CA ASP A 177 -9.36 22.46 16.59
C ASP A 177 -8.10 22.68 17.42
N VAL A 178 -7.26 23.61 16.95
CA VAL A 178 -5.94 23.87 17.56
C VAL A 178 -6.05 24.35 19.00
N ALA A 179 -7.10 25.10 19.36
CA ALA A 179 -7.27 25.60 20.72
C ALA A 179 -7.64 24.45 21.68
N GLN A 180 -8.55 23.57 21.27
CA GLN A 180 -8.89 22.37 22.04
C GLN A 180 -7.71 21.42 22.19
N ILE A 181 -6.95 21.17 21.12
CA ILE A 181 -5.76 20.32 21.20
C ILE A 181 -4.74 20.94 22.16
N ARG A 182 -4.51 22.26 22.06
CA ARG A 182 -3.59 22.98 22.95
C ARG A 182 -4.00 22.86 24.42
N GLU A 183 -5.29 22.95 24.73
CA GLU A 183 -5.79 22.79 26.10
C GLU A 183 -5.47 21.38 26.64
N GLN A 184 -5.73 20.33 25.86
CA GLN A 184 -5.42 18.95 26.25
C GLN A 184 -3.91 18.73 26.40
N VAL A 185 -3.10 19.28 25.49
CA VAL A 185 -1.63 19.24 25.57
C VAL A 185 -1.13 19.93 26.82
N ALA A 186 -1.71 21.06 27.21
CA ALA A 186 -1.31 21.79 28.41
C ALA A 186 -1.57 20.98 29.69
N ALA A 187 -2.67 20.21 29.74
CA ALA A 187 -3.05 19.36 30.86
C ALA A 187 -2.28 18.04 30.93
N ALA A 188 -1.70 17.58 29.82
CA ALA A 188 -0.95 16.33 29.75
C ALA A 188 0.48 16.48 30.28
N THR A 189 1.06 15.37 30.75
CA THR A 189 2.49 15.25 31.08
C THR A 189 3.19 14.24 30.17
N GLN A 190 2.47 13.21 29.73
CA GLN A 190 2.91 12.14 28.83
C GLN A 190 2.09 12.20 27.55
N ILE A 191 2.76 12.23 26.40
CA ILE A 191 2.11 12.38 25.09
C ILE A 191 2.67 11.33 24.13
N LEU A 192 1.77 10.60 23.46
CA LEU A 192 2.08 9.74 22.33
C LEU A 192 1.69 10.44 21.04
N LEU A 193 2.57 10.41 20.05
CA LEU A 193 2.25 10.86 18.69
C LEU A 193 2.43 9.72 17.70
N PHE A 194 1.32 9.31 17.06
CA PHE A 194 1.35 8.33 15.97
C PHE A 194 1.58 9.00 14.63
N ILE A 195 2.50 8.44 13.83
CA ILE A 195 2.87 8.94 12.49
C ILE A 195 2.83 7.76 11.51
N HIS A 196 1.93 7.80 10.53
CA HIS A 196 1.77 6.71 9.55
C HIS A 196 2.88 6.71 8.48
N GLY A 197 2.96 5.63 7.70
CA GLY A 197 3.90 5.45 6.60
C GLY A 197 3.44 5.99 5.25
N VAL A 198 3.97 5.43 4.15
CA VAL A 198 3.59 5.78 2.76
C VAL A 198 2.18 5.29 2.37
N ILE A 199 1.61 4.35 3.12
CA ILE A 199 0.26 3.83 2.87
C ILE A 199 -0.55 3.96 4.15
N GLY A 200 -1.79 4.43 4.01
CA GLY A 200 -2.78 4.43 5.07
C GLY A 200 -2.90 5.77 5.80
N ASN A 201 -3.34 5.68 7.04
CA ASN A 201 -3.55 6.78 7.96
C ASN A 201 -3.41 6.24 9.39
N THR A 202 -3.53 7.11 10.39
CA THR A 202 -3.40 6.76 11.79
C THR A 202 -4.65 6.12 12.43
N ARG A 203 -5.73 5.87 11.68
CA ARG A 203 -7.03 5.45 12.21
C ARG A 203 -6.98 4.14 12.99
N THR A 204 -6.34 3.13 12.41
CA THR A 204 -6.17 1.81 13.07
C THR A 204 -4.96 1.82 14.00
N MET A 205 -3.90 2.55 13.64
CA MET A 205 -2.68 2.69 14.44
C MET A 205 -2.96 3.28 15.83
N ALA A 206 -3.72 4.37 15.89
CA ALA A 206 -4.08 5.01 17.15
C ALA A 206 -5.00 4.13 17.98
N GLY A 207 -5.82 3.27 17.37
CA GLY A 207 -6.67 2.32 18.08
C GLY A 207 -5.92 1.29 18.91
N THR A 208 -4.63 1.06 18.62
CA THR A 208 -3.76 0.21 19.44
C THR A 208 -3.67 0.68 20.89
N VAL A 209 -3.89 1.97 21.18
CA VAL A 209 -3.92 2.52 22.55
C VAL A 209 -5.03 1.94 23.42
N ASN A 210 -6.11 1.43 22.80
CA ASN A 210 -7.24 0.82 23.50
C ASN A 210 -7.06 -0.69 23.71
N ARG A 211 -6.00 -1.29 23.15
CA ARG A 211 -5.68 -2.71 23.38
C ARG A 211 -5.29 -2.93 24.84
N LEU A 212 -5.88 -3.95 25.45
CA LEU A 212 -5.50 -4.38 26.79
C LEU A 212 -4.29 -5.31 26.70
N VAL A 213 -3.23 -4.96 27.41
CA VAL A 213 -2.08 -5.83 27.67
C VAL A 213 -2.00 -5.96 29.18
N ASP A 214 -1.91 -7.17 29.73
CA ASP A 214 -1.91 -7.41 31.19
C ASP A 214 -3.04 -6.67 31.96
N GLY A 215 -4.22 -6.54 31.34
CA GLY A 215 -5.40 -5.89 31.95
C GLY A 215 -5.41 -4.35 31.90
N GLN A 216 -4.41 -3.69 31.32
CA GLN A 216 -4.35 -2.23 31.18
C GLN A 216 -4.32 -1.81 29.70
N ALA A 217 -5.11 -0.78 29.37
CA ALA A 217 -5.07 -0.17 28.04
C ALA A 217 -3.69 0.44 27.78
N LEU A 218 -3.14 0.21 26.59
CA LEU A 218 -1.80 0.65 26.22
C LEU A 218 -1.60 2.18 26.33
N GLY A 219 -2.63 2.97 25.99
CA GLY A 219 -2.60 4.43 26.11
C GLY A 219 -2.98 4.98 27.48
N ALA A 220 -3.22 4.13 28.49
CA ALA A 220 -3.59 4.61 29.81
C ALA A 220 -2.50 5.54 30.38
N GLY A 221 -2.89 6.77 30.74
CA GLY A 221 -1.98 7.79 31.27
C GLY A 221 -1.32 8.68 30.21
N PHE A 222 -1.63 8.47 28.92
CA PHE A 222 -1.09 9.29 27.83
C PHE A 222 -2.19 10.13 27.17
N LEU A 223 -1.83 11.36 26.78
CA LEU A 223 -2.53 12.05 25.71
C LEU A 223 -2.08 11.46 24.38
N VAL A 224 -3.03 11.07 23.54
CA VAL A 224 -2.73 10.50 22.21
C VAL A 224 -2.97 11.55 21.16
N LEU A 225 -1.96 11.82 20.34
CA LEU A 225 -2.04 12.64 19.13
C LEU A 225 -1.78 11.76 17.91
N THR A 226 -2.35 12.16 16.78
CA THR A 226 -2.05 11.56 15.49
C THR A 226 -1.59 12.62 14.50
N PHE A 227 -0.69 12.22 13.60
CA PHE A 227 -0.29 13.03 12.46
C PHE A 227 -0.51 12.26 11.16
N ASP A 228 -1.51 12.72 10.40
CA ASP A 228 -1.78 12.26 9.04
C ASP A 228 -1.21 13.26 8.03
N TYR A 229 -0.72 12.79 6.89
CA TYR A 229 -0.11 13.63 5.87
C TYR A 229 -0.20 13.00 4.48
N GLU A 230 -0.22 13.86 3.45
CA GLU A 230 -0.03 13.45 2.07
C GLU A 230 1.42 13.02 1.86
N ASN A 231 1.62 11.85 1.27
CA ASN A 231 2.88 11.13 1.28
C ASN A 231 3.32 10.64 -0.10
N LEU A 232 2.59 10.98 -1.17
CA LEU A 232 2.87 10.55 -2.54
C LEU A 232 3.68 11.58 -3.31
N ASN A 233 3.45 12.86 -3.03
CA ASN A 233 4.04 13.99 -3.78
C ASN A 233 4.68 15.06 -2.88
N THR A 234 4.64 14.89 -1.56
CA THR A 234 5.27 15.83 -0.62
C THR A 234 6.60 15.30 -0.08
N PRO A 235 7.73 16.02 -0.27
CA PRO A 235 9.04 15.64 0.26
C PRO A 235 9.04 15.40 1.78
N ILE A 236 9.84 14.45 2.27
CA ILE A 236 9.92 14.10 3.71
C ILE A 236 10.28 15.33 4.56
N ARG A 237 11.19 16.16 4.05
CA ARG A 237 11.57 17.43 4.66
C ARG A 237 10.37 18.36 4.91
N ASP A 238 9.51 18.50 3.92
CA ASP A 238 8.39 19.44 3.96
C ASP A 238 7.28 18.93 4.87
N ILE A 239 7.08 17.61 4.89
CA ILE A 239 6.21 16.93 5.85
C ILE A 239 6.71 17.18 7.28
N ALA A 240 8.01 17.00 7.54
CA ALA A 240 8.60 17.21 8.87
C ALA A 240 8.52 18.68 9.31
N ALA A 241 8.76 19.64 8.42
CA ALA A 241 8.58 21.07 8.69
C ALA A 241 7.13 21.42 9.03
N THR A 242 6.17 20.80 8.32
CA THR A 242 4.74 20.95 8.59
C THR A 242 4.36 20.37 9.95
N LEU A 243 4.88 19.18 10.28
CA LEU A 243 4.70 18.55 11.58
C LEU A 243 5.24 19.44 12.70
N ARG A 244 6.46 19.98 12.57
CA ARG A 244 7.05 20.93 13.53
C ARG A 244 6.14 22.12 13.77
N SER A 245 5.62 22.73 12.70
CA SER A 245 4.74 23.90 12.80
C SER A 245 3.46 23.57 13.56
N LYS A 246 2.85 22.40 13.30
CA LYS A 246 1.61 21.97 13.96
C LYS A 246 1.83 21.63 15.43
N LEU A 247 2.92 20.94 15.76
CA LEU A 247 3.30 20.68 17.15
C LEU A 247 3.51 21.99 17.92
N THR A 248 4.23 22.94 17.34
CA THR A 248 4.43 24.26 17.94
C THR A 248 3.10 24.98 18.18
N ALA A 249 2.17 24.91 17.21
CA ALA A 249 0.86 25.56 17.31
C ALA A 249 0.00 25.02 18.46
N VAL A 250 0.16 23.76 18.85
CA VAL A 250 -0.57 23.15 19.98
C VAL A 250 0.21 23.23 21.31
N GLY A 251 1.31 23.98 21.36
CA GLY A 251 2.10 24.18 22.58
C GLY A 251 3.28 23.23 22.75
N LEU A 252 3.54 22.34 21.78
CA LEU A 252 4.73 21.49 21.73
C LEU A 252 5.85 22.18 20.93
N GLY A 253 6.33 23.31 21.44
CA GLY A 253 7.51 24.02 20.94
C GLY A 253 8.80 23.61 21.66
N ARG A 254 9.91 24.31 21.40
CA ARG A 254 11.25 23.99 21.94
C ARG A 254 11.37 23.88 23.47
N GLN A 255 10.45 24.50 24.20
CA GLN A 255 10.52 24.68 25.65
C GLN A 255 9.35 23.99 26.37
N HIS A 256 8.66 23.05 25.72
CA HIS A 256 7.67 22.26 26.43
C HIS A 256 8.36 21.34 27.47
N ASP A 257 7.68 21.11 28.59
CA ASP A 257 8.15 20.28 29.70
C ASP A 257 7.53 18.87 29.69
N LYS A 258 6.93 18.48 28.56
CA LYS A 258 6.21 17.22 28.37
C LYS A 258 7.12 16.09 27.93
N ALA A 259 6.79 14.87 28.34
CA ALA A 259 7.38 13.66 27.79
C ALA A 259 6.67 13.30 26.47
N LEU A 260 7.31 13.63 25.34
CA LEU A 260 6.79 13.38 24.00
C LEU A 260 7.44 12.13 23.40
N THR A 261 6.67 11.06 23.23
CA THR A 261 7.11 9.82 22.55
C THR A 261 6.48 9.73 21.17
N LEU A 262 7.32 9.57 20.15
CA LEU A 262 6.88 9.37 18.77
C LEU A 262 6.77 7.87 18.47
N ILE A 263 5.65 7.45 17.88
CA ILE A 263 5.42 6.09 17.40
C ILE A 263 5.21 6.17 15.89
N ALA A 264 6.21 5.74 15.13
CA ALA A 264 6.28 5.99 13.72
C ALA A 264 6.42 4.70 12.92
N HIS A 265 5.63 4.57 11.86
CA HIS A 265 5.62 3.41 10.98
C HIS A 265 6.27 3.71 9.64
N SER A 266 7.10 2.78 9.13
CA SER A 266 7.63 2.85 7.77
C SER A 266 8.23 4.23 7.45
N MET A 267 7.81 4.88 6.36
CA MET A 267 8.25 6.24 6.00
C MET A 267 8.02 7.29 7.10
N GLY A 268 6.99 7.15 7.93
CA GLY A 268 6.72 8.06 9.04
C GLY A 268 7.88 8.14 10.04
N GLY A 269 8.67 7.06 10.16
CA GLY A 269 9.89 7.09 10.96
C GLY A 269 10.97 7.99 10.38
N LEU A 270 11.08 8.09 9.05
CA LEU A 270 12.00 9.02 8.40
C LEU A 270 11.54 10.47 8.57
N VAL A 271 10.22 10.72 8.51
CA VAL A 271 9.64 12.03 8.84
C VAL A 271 9.98 12.41 10.29
N ALA A 272 9.79 11.48 11.23
CA ALA A 272 10.11 11.70 12.64
C ALA A 272 11.62 11.94 12.86
N ARG A 273 12.48 11.18 12.18
CA ARG A 273 13.93 11.38 12.23
C ARG A 273 14.33 12.72 11.64
N TRP A 274 13.75 13.13 10.52
CA TRP A 274 14.02 14.44 9.93
C TRP A 274 13.63 15.57 10.88
N LEU A 275 12.46 15.46 11.52
CA LEU A 275 12.04 16.38 12.58
C LEU A 275 13.08 16.45 13.71
N ILE A 276 13.55 15.31 14.23
CA ILE A 276 14.48 15.28 15.36
C ILE A 276 15.89 15.75 14.98
N GLU A 277 16.39 15.33 13.82
CA GLU A 277 17.80 15.40 13.46
C GLU A 277 18.14 16.62 12.58
N LYS A 278 17.17 17.18 11.85
CA LYS A 278 17.40 18.20 10.82
C LYS A 278 16.59 19.47 11.02
N GLU A 279 15.37 19.39 11.55
CA GLU A 279 14.55 20.59 11.73
C GLU A 279 15.09 21.50 12.84
N ALA A 280 15.39 22.74 12.46
CA ALA A 280 15.71 23.77 13.44
C ALA A 280 14.50 24.04 14.33
N ALA A 281 14.72 24.23 15.63
CA ALA A 281 13.66 24.46 16.60
C ALA A 281 12.64 23.31 16.72
N ALA A 282 13.05 22.07 16.43
CA ALA A 282 12.26 20.89 16.74
C ALA A 282 11.89 20.83 18.24
N PRO A 283 10.71 20.29 18.58
CA PRO A 283 10.35 20.04 19.97
C PRO A 283 11.29 18.99 20.60
N PRO A 284 11.61 19.09 21.89
CA PRO A 284 12.29 18.01 22.61
C PRO A 284 11.48 16.72 22.53
N VAL A 285 12.10 15.64 22.04
CA VAL A 285 11.48 14.31 21.96
C VAL A 285 12.12 13.40 22.99
N SER A 286 11.30 12.74 23.81
CA SER A 286 11.79 11.83 24.85
C SER A 286 12.23 10.49 24.27
N ARG A 287 11.57 10.01 23.21
CA ARG A 287 11.90 8.76 22.51
C ARG A 287 11.23 8.69 21.14
N LEU A 288 11.88 8.02 20.20
CA LEU A 288 11.29 7.58 18.95
C LEU A 288 11.19 6.04 18.93
N ILE A 289 9.97 5.52 18.79
CA ILE A 289 9.68 4.11 18.54
C ILE A 289 9.33 3.95 17.06
N MET A 290 10.15 3.18 16.36
CA MET A 290 10.05 2.88 14.94
C MET A 290 9.52 1.48 14.74
N LEU A 291 8.59 1.32 13.81
CA LEU A 291 8.05 0.03 13.38
C LEU A 291 8.29 -0.14 11.88
N GLY A 292 9.20 -1.05 11.52
CA GLY A 292 9.54 -1.33 10.11
C GLY A 292 10.14 -0.16 9.32
N VAL A 293 10.83 0.78 9.97
CA VAL A 293 11.29 2.00 9.29
C VAL A 293 12.52 1.73 8.40
N PRO A 294 12.52 2.12 7.11
CA PRO A 294 13.62 1.88 6.18
C PRO A 294 14.76 2.90 6.38
N ASN A 295 15.47 2.84 7.51
CA ASN A 295 16.52 3.80 7.84
C ASN A 295 17.68 3.82 6.84
N GLY A 296 17.98 2.69 6.20
CA GLY A 296 18.97 2.54 5.12
C GLY A 296 18.32 2.43 3.74
N GLY A 297 17.05 2.80 3.64
CA GLY A 297 16.26 2.73 2.43
C GLY A 297 15.61 1.38 2.21
N SER A 298 14.65 1.33 1.31
CA SER A 298 14.02 0.10 0.89
C SER A 298 13.97 0.09 -0.62
N PRO A 299 13.95 -1.09 -1.27
CA PRO A 299 13.69 -1.20 -2.71
C PRO A 299 12.26 -0.78 -3.09
N LEU A 300 11.71 0.30 -2.52
CA LEU A 300 10.36 0.80 -2.79
C LEU A 300 10.22 1.40 -4.18
N GLN A 301 11.32 1.63 -4.94
CA GLN A 301 11.22 1.79 -6.40
C GLN A 301 10.52 0.59 -7.07
N HIS A 302 10.52 -0.57 -6.41
CA HIS A 302 9.81 -1.77 -6.82
C HIS A 302 8.47 -1.94 -6.10
N ILE A 303 7.92 -0.92 -5.42
CA ILE A 303 6.62 -1.03 -4.73
C ILE A 303 5.54 -1.53 -5.69
N ARG A 304 5.57 -1.11 -6.96
CA ARG A 304 4.62 -1.60 -7.97
C ARG A 304 4.78 -3.10 -8.19
N GLN A 305 6.00 -3.60 -8.33
CA GLN A 305 6.26 -5.04 -8.50
C GLN A 305 5.91 -5.82 -7.23
N TRP A 306 6.18 -5.22 -6.06
CA TRP A 306 5.87 -5.75 -4.75
C TRP A 306 4.35 -5.91 -4.54
N THR A 307 3.59 -4.85 -4.78
CA THR A 307 2.13 -4.84 -4.69
C THR A 307 1.50 -5.77 -5.71
N GLN A 308 2.05 -5.86 -6.93
CA GLN A 308 1.63 -6.84 -7.93
C GLN A 308 1.82 -8.28 -7.43
N GLY A 309 2.95 -8.58 -6.78
CA GLY A 309 3.19 -9.88 -6.17
C GLY A 309 2.21 -10.18 -5.03
N LEU A 310 2.04 -9.26 -4.08
CA LEU A 310 1.06 -9.44 -3.01
C LEU A 310 -0.35 -9.67 -3.53
N LEU A 311 -0.78 -8.87 -4.51
CA LEU A 311 -2.09 -9.04 -5.12
C LEU A 311 -2.22 -10.37 -5.86
N THR A 312 -1.15 -10.84 -6.50
CA THR A 312 -1.11 -12.18 -7.11
C THR A 312 -1.33 -13.27 -6.05
N LEU A 313 -0.69 -13.18 -4.88
CA LEU A 313 -0.91 -14.14 -3.79
C LEU A 313 -2.35 -14.10 -3.27
N THR A 314 -2.87 -12.89 -3.01
CA THR A 314 -4.23 -12.68 -2.50
C THR A 314 -5.28 -13.20 -3.48
N LEU A 315 -5.15 -12.90 -4.78
CA LEU A 315 -6.06 -13.40 -5.81
C LEU A 315 -6.04 -14.93 -5.90
N ASN A 316 -4.90 -15.57 -5.68
CA ASN A 316 -4.78 -17.03 -5.75
C ASN A 316 -5.11 -17.76 -4.45
N GLY A 317 -5.72 -17.07 -3.47
CA GLY A 317 -6.09 -17.67 -2.19
C GLY A 317 -4.90 -18.22 -1.41
N ILE A 318 -3.69 -17.75 -1.73
CA ILE A 318 -2.51 -18.04 -0.92
C ILE A 318 -2.64 -17.20 0.33
N ALA A 319 -3.30 -17.83 1.29
CA ALA A 319 -3.58 -17.38 2.63
C ALA A 319 -2.27 -17.23 3.41
N LEU A 320 -1.47 -16.25 3.02
CA LEU A 320 -0.48 -15.59 3.86
C LEU A 320 -1.23 -14.77 4.93
N VAL A 321 -2.19 -15.40 5.65
CA VAL A 321 -3.30 -14.81 6.43
C VAL A 321 -2.85 -13.94 7.62
N LYS A 322 -1.58 -13.59 7.70
CA LYS A 322 -1.08 -12.52 8.58
C LYS A 322 -0.28 -11.46 7.82
N LEU A 323 0.46 -11.84 6.78
CA LEU A 323 1.55 -11.08 6.15
C LEU A 323 1.19 -9.82 5.36
N ALA A 324 -0.04 -9.32 5.44
CA ALA A 324 -0.33 -8.04 4.80
C ALA A 324 -1.46 -7.24 5.44
N GLY A 325 -2.47 -7.82 6.10
CA GLY A 325 -3.62 -7.06 6.68
C GLY A 325 -4.40 -6.15 5.69
N LEU A 326 -3.93 -6.00 4.46
CA LEU A 326 -4.44 -5.13 3.42
C LEU A 326 -5.39 -5.93 2.54
N GLY A 327 -6.65 -5.53 2.49
CA GLY A 327 -7.60 -6.09 1.54
C GLY A 327 -7.18 -5.79 0.09
N LEU A 328 -7.71 -6.57 -0.87
CA LEU A 328 -7.51 -6.33 -2.31
C LEU A 328 -7.67 -4.86 -2.73
N PRO A 329 -8.64 -4.08 -2.18
CA PRO A 329 -8.72 -2.65 -2.46
C PRO A 329 -7.41 -1.94 -2.15
N VAL A 330 -6.84 -2.02 -0.95
CA VAL A 330 -5.64 -1.22 -0.61
C VAL A 330 -4.47 -1.48 -1.55
N LEU A 331 -4.24 -2.73 -1.93
CA LEU A 331 -3.21 -3.11 -2.89
C LEU A 331 -3.50 -2.55 -4.29
N ALA A 332 -4.76 -2.54 -4.73
CA ALA A 332 -5.13 -1.97 -6.01
C ALA A 332 -4.91 -0.45 -6.07
N GLY A 333 -5.32 0.26 -5.02
CA GLY A 333 -5.16 1.71 -4.93
C GLY A 333 -3.71 2.13 -4.88
N ILE A 334 -2.83 1.26 -4.35
CA ILE A 334 -1.40 1.49 -4.41
C ILE A 334 -0.94 1.53 -5.87
N LEU A 335 -1.33 0.57 -6.68
CA LEU A 335 -0.89 0.46 -8.08
C LEU A 335 -1.52 1.49 -9.01
N ALA A 336 -2.68 2.03 -8.64
CA ALA A 336 -3.36 3.04 -9.44
C ALA A 336 -2.72 4.44 -9.34
N ARG A 337 -1.74 4.69 -8.48
CA ARG A 337 -1.14 6.01 -8.22
C ARG A 337 0.32 6.07 -8.66
N ASP A 338 0.75 7.26 -9.10
CA ASP A 338 2.16 7.58 -9.25
C ASP A 338 2.67 8.17 -7.93
N TYR A 339 3.90 7.82 -7.58
CA TYR A 339 4.52 8.23 -6.32
C TYR A 339 5.88 8.87 -6.64
N ASP A 340 5.95 10.19 -6.54
CA ASP A 340 7.19 10.91 -6.77
C ASP A 340 8.11 10.86 -5.53
N THR A 341 7.55 10.66 -4.33
CA THR A 341 8.28 10.64 -3.06
C THR A 341 9.00 9.33 -2.75
N LEU A 342 8.72 8.25 -3.49
CA LEU A 342 9.37 6.94 -3.23
C LEU A 342 10.87 6.96 -3.51
N ASP A 343 11.33 7.84 -4.38
CA ASP A 343 12.74 8.02 -4.66
C ASP A 343 13.52 8.51 -3.42
N GLU A 344 12.87 9.21 -2.48
CA GLU A 344 13.48 9.59 -1.21
C GLU A 344 13.73 8.39 -0.28
N LEU A 345 13.13 7.24 -0.57
CA LEU A 345 13.29 6.00 0.19
C LEU A 345 14.36 5.07 -0.41
N ALA A 346 14.92 5.43 -1.57
CA ALA A 346 16.02 4.70 -2.17
C ALA A 346 17.28 4.78 -1.28
N PRO A 347 18.08 3.70 -1.14
CA PRO A 347 19.27 3.69 -0.28
C PRO A 347 20.29 4.81 -0.54
N ASP A 348 20.35 5.31 -1.77
CA ASP A 348 21.23 6.38 -2.23
C ASP A 348 20.55 7.76 -2.28
N SER A 349 19.33 7.89 -1.77
CA SER A 349 18.59 9.15 -1.80
C SER A 349 19.28 10.25 -1.00
N ALA A 350 19.14 11.50 -1.46
CA ALA A 350 19.67 12.66 -0.75
C ALA A 350 19.09 12.79 0.68
N THR A 351 17.83 12.39 0.87
CA THR A 351 17.16 12.39 2.17
C THR A 351 17.86 11.45 3.16
N LEU A 352 18.12 10.20 2.77
CA LEU A 352 18.78 9.23 3.65
C LEU A 352 20.23 9.59 3.91
N GLN A 353 20.95 10.10 2.91
CA GLN A 353 22.32 10.58 3.10
C GLN A 353 22.38 11.76 4.08
N ALA A 354 21.41 12.68 4.00
CA ALA A 354 21.32 13.83 4.91
C ALA A 354 21.00 13.42 6.35
N LEU A 355 20.25 12.33 6.54
CA LEU A 355 19.95 11.72 7.84
C LEU A 355 21.12 10.88 8.38
N TYR A 356 21.82 10.14 7.52
CA TYR A 356 22.99 9.34 7.91
C TYR A 356 24.17 10.19 8.39
N THR A 357 24.28 11.41 7.87
CA THR A 357 25.33 12.38 8.23
C THR A 357 24.91 13.37 9.31
N ALA A 358 23.68 13.26 9.84
CA ALA A 358 23.18 14.17 10.86
C ALA A 358 23.93 13.98 12.20
N PRO A 359 24.14 15.07 12.98
CA PRO A 359 24.64 14.96 14.34
C PRO A 359 23.74 14.08 15.21
N ASP A 360 24.31 13.42 16.20
CA ASP A 360 23.55 12.62 17.15
C ASP A 360 22.57 13.51 17.96
N PRO A 361 21.25 13.31 17.85
CA PRO A 361 20.28 14.10 18.60
C PRO A 361 20.20 13.72 20.08
N GLN A 362 20.92 12.67 20.51
CA GLN A 362 20.90 12.15 21.88
C GLN A 362 19.51 11.70 22.36
N VAL A 363 18.62 11.40 21.41
CA VAL A 363 17.27 10.88 21.65
C VAL A 363 17.30 9.34 21.58
N PRO A 364 16.74 8.63 22.57
CA PRO A 364 16.56 7.18 22.52
C PRO A 364 15.73 6.74 21.32
N TYR A 365 16.30 5.87 20.49
CA TYR A 365 15.60 5.26 19.35
C TYR A 365 15.37 3.77 19.63
N VAL A 366 14.18 3.29 19.30
CA VAL A 366 13.81 1.87 19.40
C VAL A 366 13.24 1.41 18.08
N MET A 367 13.65 0.25 17.60
CA MET A 367 13.08 -0.42 16.43
C MET A 367 12.33 -1.69 16.87
N ILE A 368 11.07 -1.80 16.45
CA ILE A 368 10.32 -3.07 16.41
C ILE A 368 10.34 -3.53 14.95
N ALA A 369 11.03 -4.62 14.69
CA ALA A 369 11.28 -5.17 13.37
C ALA A 369 10.52 -6.48 13.16
N GLY A 370 9.66 -6.51 12.16
CA GLY A 370 8.96 -7.70 11.70
C GLY A 370 9.93 -8.67 11.00
N ASP A 371 9.70 -9.96 11.18
CA ASP A 371 10.43 -11.02 10.47
C ASP A 371 9.45 -12.05 9.91
N THR A 372 9.27 -12.01 8.60
CA THR A 372 8.34 -12.87 7.87
C THR A 372 8.74 -14.34 7.85
N ARG A 373 10.04 -14.63 8.04
CA ARG A 373 10.54 -16.01 8.06
C ARG A 373 10.03 -16.78 9.28
N THR A 374 9.74 -16.07 10.36
CA THR A 374 9.23 -16.66 11.62
C THR A 374 7.73 -16.92 11.63
N LEU A 375 6.99 -16.45 10.61
CA LEU A 375 5.53 -16.63 10.53
C LEU A 375 5.10 -18.05 10.16
N GLY A 376 6.05 -19.00 10.03
CA GLY A 376 5.76 -20.42 9.95
C GLY A 376 4.88 -20.77 8.75
N ILE A 377 5.15 -20.18 7.57
CA ILE A 377 4.51 -20.62 6.34
C ILE A 377 5.01 -22.05 6.09
N VAL A 378 4.17 -23.03 6.45
CA VAL A 378 4.44 -24.45 6.21
C VAL A 378 4.40 -24.66 4.70
N LEU A 379 5.57 -24.62 4.07
CA LEU A 379 5.78 -24.93 2.66
C LEU A 379 6.50 -26.26 2.54
N ASP A 380 5.98 -27.29 3.20
CA ASP A 380 6.65 -28.58 3.26
C ASP A 380 6.13 -29.57 2.21
N ASP A 381 5.54 -29.07 1.12
CA ASP A 381 5.08 -29.93 0.03
C ASP A 381 5.55 -29.42 -1.34
N ARG A 382 6.15 -30.33 -2.12
CA ARG A 382 6.57 -30.04 -3.51
C ARG A 382 5.38 -29.69 -4.41
N ASP A 383 4.17 -30.01 -3.94
CA ASP A 383 2.89 -29.70 -4.57
C ASP A 383 2.16 -28.46 -4.01
N SER A 384 2.80 -27.67 -3.14
CA SER A 384 2.14 -26.50 -2.52
C SER A 384 1.63 -25.49 -3.58
N PRO A 385 0.46 -24.84 -3.34
CA PRO A 385 -0.09 -23.83 -4.25
C PRO A 385 0.89 -22.71 -4.61
N LEU A 386 1.79 -22.36 -3.68
CA LEU A 386 2.84 -21.39 -3.90
C LEU A 386 3.93 -21.92 -4.84
N ASN A 387 4.41 -23.16 -4.68
CA ASN A 387 5.42 -23.73 -5.56
C ASN A 387 4.92 -23.80 -7.01
N ARG A 388 3.62 -24.13 -7.19
CA ARG A 388 2.94 -24.04 -8.48
C ARG A 388 2.95 -22.60 -9.01
N LEU A 389 2.59 -21.62 -8.18
CA LEU A 389 2.65 -20.20 -8.55
C LEU A 389 4.05 -19.75 -8.99
N LEU A 390 5.08 -20.07 -8.22
CA LEU A 390 6.46 -19.72 -8.55
C LEU A 390 6.93 -20.35 -9.85
N SER A 391 6.55 -21.61 -10.10
CA SER A 391 6.92 -22.30 -11.33
C SER A 391 6.30 -21.65 -12.57
N VAL A 392 5.02 -21.29 -12.50
CA VAL A 392 4.28 -20.67 -13.60
C VAL A 392 4.82 -19.25 -13.86
N LEU A 393 5.04 -18.45 -12.82
CA LEU A 393 5.60 -17.10 -12.97
C LEU A 393 7.00 -17.10 -13.61
N LYS A 394 7.85 -18.08 -13.24
CA LYS A 394 9.18 -18.23 -13.85
C LYS A 394 9.09 -18.66 -15.32
N GLN A 395 8.19 -19.58 -15.64
CA GLN A 395 7.97 -20.02 -17.03
C GLN A 395 7.48 -18.87 -17.92
N GLN A 396 6.69 -17.95 -17.38
CA GLN A 396 6.13 -16.79 -18.08
C GLN A 396 7.03 -15.55 -18.13
N GLY A 397 8.34 -15.69 -17.87
CA GLY A 397 9.26 -14.54 -17.89
C GLY A 397 9.04 -13.52 -16.76
N ARG A 398 8.09 -13.73 -15.84
CA ARG A 398 7.80 -12.83 -14.69
C ARG A 398 8.78 -13.06 -13.53
N GLN A 399 10.07 -13.14 -13.87
CA GLN A 399 11.16 -13.42 -12.92
C GLN A 399 11.17 -12.41 -11.77
N ALA A 400 10.92 -11.12 -12.02
CA ALA A 400 10.86 -10.11 -10.97
C ALA A 400 9.78 -10.42 -9.91
N VAL A 401 8.60 -10.89 -10.33
CA VAL A 401 7.51 -11.26 -9.42
C VAL A 401 7.83 -12.57 -8.69
N ALA A 402 8.44 -13.53 -9.38
CA ALA A 402 8.89 -14.78 -8.76
C ALA A 402 10.05 -14.57 -7.76
N ASP A 403 10.98 -13.66 -8.05
CA ASP A 403 12.10 -13.27 -7.21
C ASP A 403 11.63 -12.54 -5.97
N LEU A 404 10.59 -11.69 -6.10
CA LEU A 404 9.94 -11.06 -4.95
C LEU A 404 9.51 -12.12 -3.93
N PHE A 405 8.82 -13.16 -4.38
CA PHE A 405 8.39 -14.23 -3.49
C PHE A 405 9.59 -15.01 -2.95
N THR A 406 10.46 -15.53 -3.81
CA THR A 406 11.56 -16.40 -3.38
C THR A 406 12.60 -15.70 -2.50
N ARG A 407 12.92 -14.43 -2.71
CA ARG A 407 13.94 -13.72 -1.92
C ARG A 407 13.35 -12.90 -0.78
N ASN A 408 12.26 -12.17 -1.01
CA ASN A 408 11.74 -11.26 0.03
C ASN A 408 10.77 -11.97 0.98
N LEU A 409 9.96 -12.92 0.51
CA LEU A 409 9.14 -13.76 1.40
C LEU A 409 9.87 -14.98 1.94
N PHE A 410 10.78 -15.59 1.15
CA PHE A 410 11.40 -16.89 1.48
C PHE A 410 12.93 -16.88 1.56
N GLY A 411 13.58 -15.72 1.43
CA GLY A 411 15.05 -15.64 1.40
C GLY A 411 15.73 -15.62 2.78
N ASP A 412 17.05 -15.47 2.75
CA ASP A 412 17.92 -15.64 3.92
C ASP A 412 18.02 -14.41 4.82
N GLU A 413 17.82 -13.19 4.30
CA GLU A 413 17.88 -11.98 5.11
C GLU A 413 16.57 -11.73 5.88
N PRO A 414 16.62 -11.56 7.22
CA PRO A 414 15.46 -11.15 8.01
C PRO A 414 14.84 -9.85 7.49
N ASN A 415 13.52 -9.86 7.23
CA ASN A 415 12.80 -8.71 6.71
C ASN A 415 11.31 -8.79 7.07
N ASP A 416 10.62 -7.66 6.98
CA ASP A 416 9.18 -7.57 7.26
C ASP A 416 8.33 -7.58 5.99
N ILE A 417 8.80 -8.16 4.87
CA ILE A 417 8.28 -8.09 3.49
C ILE A 417 8.59 -6.79 2.73
N ALA A 418 8.68 -5.64 3.41
CA ALA A 418 8.92 -4.35 2.76
C ALA A 418 10.32 -3.82 3.03
N VAL A 419 10.87 -4.11 4.20
CA VAL A 419 12.15 -3.55 4.66
C VAL A 419 12.99 -4.67 5.27
N ALA A 420 14.26 -4.73 4.88
CA ALA A 420 15.22 -5.65 5.45
C ALA A 420 15.73 -5.17 6.81
N HIS A 421 16.10 -6.09 7.70
CA HIS A 421 16.63 -5.73 9.03
C HIS A 421 17.93 -4.92 8.92
N SER A 422 18.79 -5.17 7.93
CA SER A 422 19.98 -4.36 7.69
C SER A 422 19.63 -2.88 7.47
N SER A 423 18.62 -2.61 6.64
CA SER A 423 18.09 -1.25 6.43
C SER A 423 17.49 -0.67 7.71
N MET A 424 16.67 -1.43 8.44
CA MET A 424 16.09 -0.94 9.71
C MET A 424 17.17 -0.54 10.72
N ARG A 425 18.30 -1.27 10.74
CA ARG A 425 19.46 -1.01 11.62
C ARG A 425 20.33 0.16 11.18
N HIS A 426 20.17 0.66 9.96
CA HIS A 426 21.10 1.57 9.34
C HIS A 426 20.96 3.01 9.87
N LEU A 427 21.68 3.32 10.95
CA LEU A 427 21.81 4.67 11.49
C LEU A 427 23.27 5.14 11.43
N ALA A 428 23.46 6.44 11.61
CA ALA A 428 24.78 7.03 11.79
C ALA A 428 25.56 6.28 12.90
N PRO A 429 26.84 5.95 12.70
CA PRO A 429 27.63 5.26 13.72
C PRO A 429 27.86 6.15 14.95
N GLY A 430 27.99 5.53 16.12
CA GLY A 430 28.38 6.24 17.36
C GLY A 430 27.27 6.96 18.11
N ARG A 431 25.99 6.72 17.77
CA ARG A 431 24.85 7.28 18.52
C ARG A 431 24.83 6.89 19.99
N GLN A 432 24.46 7.83 20.83
CA GLN A 432 24.30 7.69 22.27
C GLN A 432 22.94 8.26 22.72
N PRO A 433 22.00 7.40 23.16
CA PRO A 433 22.14 5.96 23.29
C PRO A 433 22.12 5.23 21.92
N ALA A 434 22.70 4.04 21.88
CA ALA A 434 22.55 3.15 20.74
C ALA A 434 21.08 2.77 20.55
N MET A 435 20.64 2.57 19.30
CA MET A 435 19.28 2.14 19.03
C MET A 435 19.03 0.73 19.56
N THR A 436 17.94 0.56 20.30
CA THR A 436 17.47 -0.75 20.74
C THR A 436 16.69 -1.43 19.62
N PHE A 437 16.90 -2.72 19.38
CA PHE A 437 16.29 -3.45 18.27
C PHE A 437 15.58 -4.73 18.76
N TYR A 438 14.27 -4.81 18.54
CA TYR A 438 13.44 -5.97 18.88
C TYR A 438 12.87 -6.60 17.63
N VAL A 439 12.93 -7.93 17.56
CA VAL A 439 12.33 -8.70 16.45
C VAL A 439 10.97 -9.25 16.90
N THR A 440 9.99 -9.22 15.99
CA THR A 440 8.65 -9.79 16.15
C THR A 440 8.26 -10.55 14.88
N ASP A 441 7.42 -11.56 15.02
CA ASP A 441 6.91 -12.40 13.93
C ASP A 441 5.73 -11.74 13.20
N CYS A 442 5.93 -10.59 12.57
CA CYS A 442 4.93 -9.96 11.71
C CYS A 442 5.51 -9.41 10.41
N ASP A 443 4.63 -9.12 9.46
CA ASP A 443 4.91 -8.28 8.30
C ASP A 443 4.89 -6.79 8.63
N HIS A 444 5.24 -6.02 7.61
CA HIS A 444 5.28 -4.58 7.58
C HIS A 444 3.95 -3.91 7.89
N LEU A 445 2.81 -4.55 7.65
CA LEU A 445 1.49 -3.92 7.69
C LEU A 445 0.71 -4.30 8.94
N SER A 446 1.03 -5.43 9.57
CA SER A 446 0.34 -5.92 10.76
C SER A 446 0.91 -5.47 12.10
N TYR A 447 1.93 -4.60 12.16
CA TYR A 447 2.53 -4.16 13.44
C TYR A 447 1.52 -3.68 14.50
N PHE A 448 0.43 -3.01 14.10
CA PHE A 448 -0.57 -2.43 15.00
C PHE A 448 -1.76 -3.36 15.30
N GLU A 449 -1.77 -4.55 14.69
CA GLU A 449 -2.80 -5.57 14.86
C GLU A 449 -2.23 -6.87 15.44
N HIS A 450 -0.94 -7.11 15.23
CA HIS A 450 -0.23 -8.30 15.68
C HIS A 450 0.09 -8.24 17.17
N LEU A 451 -0.46 -9.18 17.93
CA LEU A 451 -0.40 -9.15 19.39
C LEU A 451 1.03 -9.10 19.97
N PRO A 452 2.00 -9.93 19.52
CA PRO A 452 3.39 -9.81 19.96
C PRO A 452 4.02 -8.44 19.75
N ALA A 453 3.71 -7.77 18.63
CA ALA A 453 4.21 -6.42 18.35
C ALA A 453 3.56 -5.39 19.29
N ILE A 454 2.25 -5.51 19.53
CA ILE A 454 1.49 -4.67 20.48
C ILE A 454 2.00 -4.86 21.91
N GLU A 455 2.25 -6.10 22.34
CA GLU A 455 2.81 -6.41 23.66
C GLU A 455 4.21 -5.81 23.83
N ARG A 456 5.04 -5.87 22.77
CA ARG A 456 6.35 -5.21 22.78
C ARG A 456 6.21 -3.70 22.94
N LEU A 457 5.31 -3.08 22.18
CA LEU A 457 5.03 -1.65 22.29
C LEU A 457 4.54 -1.28 23.70
N ALA A 458 3.62 -2.07 24.28
CA ALA A 458 3.13 -1.85 25.64
C ALA A 458 4.25 -1.89 26.69
N ARG A 459 5.15 -2.88 26.63
CA ARG A 459 6.30 -2.97 27.54
C ARG A 459 7.19 -1.74 27.43
N LEU A 460 7.50 -1.32 26.20
CA LEU A 460 8.32 -0.13 25.94
C LEU A 460 7.71 1.13 26.53
N LEU A 461 6.38 1.31 26.42
CA LEU A 461 5.69 2.48 26.98
C LEU A 461 5.65 2.45 28.52
N ARG A 462 5.55 1.28 29.14
CA ARG A 462 5.53 1.13 30.60
C ARG A 462 6.88 1.33 31.27
N GLU A 463 7.97 0.95 30.58
CA GLU A 463 9.34 1.22 31.06
C GLU A 463 9.62 2.71 31.27
N GLN A 464 8.85 3.61 30.63
CA GLN A 464 8.92 5.06 30.85
C GLN A 464 8.11 5.55 32.06
N GLY A 465 7.20 4.73 32.58
CA GLY A 465 6.28 5.08 33.68
C GLY A 465 6.76 4.67 35.08
N SER A 466 7.95 4.06 35.21
CA SER A 466 8.56 3.83 36.51
C SER A 466 9.38 5.07 36.91
N PRO A 467 9.06 5.72 38.04
CA PRO A 467 9.75 6.92 38.51
C PRO A 467 11.23 6.71 38.80
#